data_AF-A0A368TR29-F1
#
_entry.id   AF-A0A368TR29-F1
#
_cell.length_a   1.000
_cell.length_b   1.000
_cell.length_c   1.000
_cell.angle_alpha   90.00
_cell.angle_beta   90.00
_cell.angle_gamma   90.00
#
_symmetry.space_group_name_H-M   'P 1'
#
loop_
_entity.id
_entity.type
_entity.pdbx_description
1 polymer ?
#
loop_
_entity_poly.entity_id
_entity_poly.type
_entity_poly.pdbx_seq_one_letter_code
_entity_poly.pdbx_strand_id
1 'polypeptide(L)'
;MTLLTWIGIALCLAQSAMFSGLNLAFFSINKLELELEARKGNRQARQVHHLRQDANFLLVTILWGNVAVNVLLALLSGSVMGAMVAFLFSTVVITLWAEILPQAFFSRHALRMASLLAPMVRFYQLLLWPVARPTAWALDRWLGTEAIPFFKERDLHQLIRLHMESTETEIDRVEGRGAMNFLTLDDVPLGREGERLDPDSILVLPFHGAMPIFPDIQRTRHDAFLRRLQVSGRSRAVVVDEAGEPRLVIDADAFLRAALFDPNGFTPLAYCHVPIVVRDPSIPLGDVVGRFRVHASHRQDDVLDEDVILLWAEEKRILTGSDVLGYLLRGIARNATLSG
;
A
#
# COMPACT_ATOMS: atom_id res chain seq x y z
N MET A 1 -39.17 -32.21 39.27
CA MET A 1 -38.37 -32.81 38.18
C MET A 1 -38.55 -32.04 36.87
N THR A 2 -39.78 -31.74 36.43
CA THR A 2 -40.06 -31.02 35.17
C THR A 2 -39.60 -29.56 35.12
N LEU A 3 -39.71 -28.78 36.20
CA LEU A 3 -39.26 -27.38 36.18
C LEU A 3 -37.74 -27.26 35.97
N LEU A 4 -36.97 -28.14 36.62
CA LEU A 4 -35.52 -28.17 36.51
C LEU A 4 -35.07 -28.53 35.09
N THR A 5 -35.76 -29.48 34.44
CA THR A 5 -35.45 -29.83 33.04
C THR A 5 -35.79 -28.70 32.09
N TRP A 6 -36.89 -27.98 32.28
CA TRP A 6 -37.22 -26.78 31.49
C TRP A 6 -36.22 -25.65 31.67
N ILE A 7 -35.72 -25.42 32.89
CA ILE A 7 -34.63 -24.46 33.15
C ILE A 7 -33.36 -24.91 32.43
N GLY A 8 -33.03 -26.21 32.47
CA GLY A 8 -31.91 -26.78 31.72
C GLY A 8 -32.04 -26.60 30.20
N ILE A 9 -33.22 -26.85 29.64
CA ILE A 9 -33.54 -26.62 28.22
C ILE A 9 -33.34 -25.15 27.85
N ALA A 10 -33.85 -24.22 28.65
CA ALA A 10 -33.68 -22.79 28.41
C ALA A 10 -32.21 -22.35 28.48
N LEU A 11 -31.44 -22.88 29.44
CA LEU A 11 -30.01 -22.60 29.55
C LEU A 11 -29.22 -23.15 28.37
N CYS A 12 -29.50 -24.38 27.94
CA CYS A 12 -28.89 -24.96 26.74
C CYS A 12 -29.24 -24.15 25.50
N LEU A 13 -30.50 -23.71 25.36
CA LEU A 13 -30.90 -22.87 24.24
C LEU A 13 -30.11 -21.56 24.19
N ALA A 14 -29.92 -20.90 25.33
CA ALA A 14 -29.13 -19.67 25.42
C ALA A 14 -27.64 -19.89 25.09
N GLN A 15 -27.04 -21.00 25.56
CA GLN A 15 -25.65 -21.34 25.24
C GLN A 15 -25.46 -21.71 23.77
N SER A 16 -26.39 -22.47 23.19
CA SER A 16 -26.40 -22.79 21.76
C SER A 16 -26.50 -21.52 20.90
N ALA A 17 -27.44 -20.63 21.24
CA ALA A 17 -27.58 -19.31 20.64
C ALA A 17 -26.27 -18.50 20.69
N MET A 18 -25.60 -18.52 21.83
CA MET A 18 -24.33 -17.83 22.03
C MET A 18 -23.22 -18.42 21.15
N PHE A 19 -23.03 -19.74 21.13
CA PHE A 19 -21.99 -20.37 20.32
C PHE A 19 -22.22 -20.17 18.83
N SER A 20 -23.45 -20.39 18.36
CA SER A 20 -23.79 -20.22 16.96
C SER A 20 -23.61 -18.77 16.49
N GLY A 21 -24.09 -17.80 17.29
CA GLY A 21 -23.90 -16.38 17.02
C GLY A 21 -22.42 -15.95 17.05
N LEU A 22 -21.65 -16.42 18.04
CA LEU A 22 -20.22 -16.13 18.14
C LEU A 22 -19.43 -16.71 16.97
N ASN A 23 -19.77 -17.91 16.50
CA ASN A 23 -19.12 -18.48 15.33
C ASN A 23 -19.19 -17.51 14.16
N LEU A 24 -20.39 -17.01 13.84
CA LEU A 24 -20.52 -16.04 12.77
C LEU A 24 -19.85 -14.70 13.09
N ALA A 25 -19.98 -14.19 14.32
CA ALA A 25 -19.40 -12.90 14.71
C ALA A 25 -17.86 -12.86 14.65
N PHE A 26 -17.19 -13.93 15.10
CA PHE A 26 -15.73 -13.99 15.02
C PHE A 26 -15.29 -14.08 13.56
N PHE A 27 -15.92 -14.94 12.76
CA PHE A 27 -15.46 -15.29 11.42
C PHE A 27 -15.97 -14.37 10.30
N SER A 28 -16.95 -13.49 10.55
CA SER A 28 -17.47 -12.56 9.54
C SER A 28 -16.57 -11.33 9.27
N ILE A 29 -15.71 -10.95 10.22
CA ILE A 29 -14.84 -9.76 10.09
C ILE A 29 -13.47 -10.18 9.55
N ASN A 30 -12.98 -9.54 8.50
CA ASN A 30 -11.69 -9.91 7.91
C ASN A 30 -10.53 -9.76 8.92
N LYS A 31 -9.56 -10.69 8.91
CA LYS A 31 -8.39 -10.66 9.80
C LYS A 31 -7.53 -9.41 9.60
N LEU A 32 -7.37 -8.97 8.35
CA LEU A 32 -6.65 -7.72 8.02
C LEU A 32 -7.39 -6.50 8.59
N GLU A 33 -8.72 -6.46 8.47
CA GLU A 33 -9.55 -5.38 9.02
C GLU A 33 -9.47 -5.32 10.55
N LEU A 34 -9.52 -6.49 11.22
CA LEU A 34 -9.32 -6.59 12.67
C LEU A 34 -7.95 -6.09 13.10
N GLU A 35 -6.89 -6.39 12.35
CA GLU A 35 -5.54 -5.91 12.65
C GLU A 35 -5.43 -4.40 12.47
N LEU A 36 -6.00 -3.85 11.39
CA LEU A 36 -6.04 -2.40 11.14
C LEU A 36 -6.78 -1.66 12.26
N GLU A 37 -7.97 -2.12 12.64
CA GLU A 37 -8.75 -1.52 13.73
C GLU A 37 -8.04 -1.64 15.09
N ALA A 38 -7.37 -2.77 15.35
CA ALA A 38 -6.57 -2.93 16.56
C ALA A 38 -5.39 -1.94 16.60
N ARG A 39 -4.73 -1.68 15.47
CA ARG A 39 -3.65 -0.68 15.33
C ARG A 39 -4.14 0.76 15.49
N LYS A 40 -5.37 1.06 15.06
CA LYS A 40 -6.05 2.36 15.31
C LYS A 40 -6.44 2.58 16.78
N GLY A 41 -6.21 1.60 17.67
CA GLY A 41 -6.47 1.71 19.10
C GLY A 41 -7.84 1.17 19.54
N ASN A 42 -8.59 0.51 18.66
CA ASN A 42 -9.88 -0.08 19.01
C ASN A 42 -9.69 -1.30 19.95
N ARG A 43 -10.12 -1.15 21.21
CA ARG A 43 -9.99 -2.19 22.24
C ARG A 43 -10.77 -3.46 21.92
N GLN A 44 -11.95 -3.33 21.29
CA GLN A 44 -12.79 -4.47 20.92
C GLN A 44 -12.10 -5.31 19.83
N ALA A 45 -11.61 -4.65 18.77
CA ALA A 45 -10.85 -5.28 17.72
C ALA A 45 -9.59 -5.97 18.25
N ARG A 46 -8.86 -5.36 19.18
CA ARG A 46 -7.68 -5.98 19.80
C ARG A 46 -7.99 -7.27 20.55
N GLN A 47 -9.12 -7.32 21.28
CA GLN A 47 -9.54 -8.52 22.00
C GLN A 47 -9.93 -9.65 21.04
N VAL A 48 -10.73 -9.33 20.02
CA VAL A 48 -11.18 -10.29 19.00
C VAL A 48 -9.99 -10.77 18.17
N HIS A 49 -9.10 -9.87 17.77
CA HIS A 49 -7.86 -10.18 17.06
C HIS A 49 -7.00 -11.18 17.84
N HIS A 50 -6.82 -10.98 19.15
CA HIS A 50 -6.06 -11.93 19.98
C HIS A 50 -6.69 -13.33 20.02
N LEU A 51 -8.02 -13.45 20.02
CA LEU A 51 -8.68 -14.76 19.94
C LEU A 51 -8.55 -15.38 18.54
N ARG A 52 -8.59 -14.56 17.48
CA ARG A 52 -8.43 -14.94 16.07
C ARG A 52 -6.98 -15.25 15.67
N GLN A 53 -5.99 -15.02 16.54
CA GLN A 53 -4.60 -15.44 16.29
C GLN A 53 -4.51 -16.96 16.13
N ASP A 54 -5.27 -17.70 16.95
CA ASP A 54 -5.42 -19.15 16.86
C ASP A 54 -6.85 -19.50 16.39
N ALA A 55 -7.11 -19.14 15.12
CA ALA A 55 -8.44 -19.23 14.51
C ALA A 55 -9.00 -20.66 14.52
N ASN A 56 -8.16 -21.67 14.27
CA ASN A 56 -8.57 -23.06 14.29
C ASN A 56 -8.95 -23.52 15.70
N PHE A 57 -8.18 -23.15 16.73
CA PHE A 57 -8.54 -23.45 18.11
C PHE A 57 -9.83 -22.75 18.55
N LEU A 58 -10.02 -21.49 18.16
CA LEU A 58 -11.25 -20.74 18.40
C LEU A 58 -12.46 -21.40 17.71
N LEU A 59 -12.35 -21.70 16.41
CA LEU A 59 -13.39 -22.36 15.62
C LEU A 59 -13.81 -23.67 16.26
N VAL A 60 -12.83 -24.54 16.53
CA VAL A 60 -13.07 -25.87 17.09
C VAL A 60 -13.70 -25.78 18.48
N THR A 61 -13.27 -24.84 19.33
CA THR A 61 -13.89 -24.64 20.66
C THR A 61 -15.35 -24.28 20.55
N ILE A 62 -15.69 -23.33 19.66
CA ILE A 62 -17.07 -22.88 19.45
C ILE A 62 -17.92 -24.02 18.88
N LEU A 63 -17.40 -24.78 17.92
CA LEU A 63 -18.11 -25.90 17.30
C LEU A 63 -18.37 -27.05 18.28
N TRP A 64 -17.36 -27.46 19.06
CA TRP A 64 -17.54 -28.47 20.10
C TRP A 64 -18.58 -28.04 21.13
N GLY A 65 -18.52 -26.78 21.59
CA GLY A 65 -19.50 -26.22 22.50
C GLY A 65 -20.91 -26.24 21.92
N ASN A 66 -21.07 -25.79 20.68
CA ASN A 66 -22.37 -25.75 20.00
C ASN A 66 -22.98 -27.17 19.87
N VAL A 67 -22.19 -28.11 19.35
CA VAL A 67 -22.65 -29.50 19.17
C VAL A 67 -23.01 -30.14 20.50
N ALA A 68 -22.16 -29.99 21.52
CA ALA A 68 -22.41 -30.58 22.84
C ALA A 68 -23.71 -30.05 23.47
N VAL A 69 -23.94 -28.75 23.40
CA VAL A 69 -25.15 -28.12 23.94
C VAL A 69 -26.40 -28.51 23.16
N ASN A 70 -26.32 -28.61 21.83
CA ASN A 70 -27.45 -29.04 20.99
C ASN A 70 -27.83 -30.50 21.25
N VAL A 71 -26.84 -31.39 21.40
CA VAL A 71 -27.08 -32.79 21.75
C VAL A 71 -27.71 -32.88 23.15
N LEU A 72 -27.18 -32.13 24.12
CA LEU A 72 -27.75 -32.10 25.48
C LEU A 72 -29.20 -31.59 25.48
N LEU A 73 -29.49 -30.53 24.72
CA LEU A 73 -30.83 -30.00 24.56
C LEU A 73 -31.79 -31.03 23.97
N ALA A 74 -31.39 -31.75 22.93
CA ALA A 74 -32.21 -32.81 22.32
C ALA A 74 -32.48 -33.97 23.29
N LEU A 75 -31.47 -34.38 24.06
CA LEU A 75 -31.62 -35.43 25.09
C LEU A 75 -32.56 -34.99 26.23
N LEU A 76 -32.43 -33.74 26.70
CA LEU A 76 -33.33 -33.18 27.71
C LEU A 76 -34.77 -33.08 27.19
N SER A 77 -34.97 -32.61 25.96
CA SER A 77 -36.29 -32.59 25.32
C SER A 77 -36.89 -33.99 25.22
N GLY A 78 -36.08 -35.00 24.85
CA GLY A 78 -36.50 -36.41 24.79
C GLY A 78 -36.87 -37.02 26.15
N SER A 79 -36.34 -36.48 27.24
CA SER A 79 -36.71 -36.93 28.60
C SER A 79 -38.08 -36.40 29.05
N VAL A 80 -38.58 -35.33 28.43
CA VAL A 80 -39.84 -34.66 28.79
C VAL A 80 -40.94 -34.93 27.77
N MET A 81 -40.58 -35.12 26.49
CA MET A 81 -41.47 -35.33 25.36
C MET A 81 -41.27 -36.72 24.75
N GLY A 82 -42.29 -37.25 24.06
CA GLY A 82 -42.11 -38.48 23.26
C GLY A 82 -41.09 -38.29 22.14
N ALA A 83 -40.32 -39.34 21.82
CA ALA A 83 -39.14 -39.24 20.95
C ALA A 83 -39.35 -38.48 19.63
N MET A 84 -40.44 -38.75 18.90
CA MET A 84 -40.76 -38.07 17.63
C MET A 84 -41.06 -36.57 17.84
N VAL A 85 -41.81 -36.23 18.90
CA VAL A 85 -42.14 -34.85 19.24
C VAL A 85 -40.89 -34.11 19.71
N ALA A 86 -40.06 -34.75 20.53
CA ALA A 86 -38.80 -34.19 21.00
C ALA A 86 -37.83 -33.87 19.85
N PHE A 87 -37.73 -34.76 18.88
CA PHE A 87 -36.92 -34.57 17.67
C PHE A 87 -37.40 -33.38 16.85
N LEU A 88 -38.69 -33.33 16.51
CA LEU A 88 -39.26 -32.22 15.74
C LEU A 88 -39.15 -30.89 16.51
N PHE A 89 -39.50 -30.90 17.80
CA PHE A 89 -39.41 -29.73 18.67
C PHE A 89 -37.98 -29.21 18.76
N SER A 90 -37.01 -30.07 19.09
CA SER A 90 -35.62 -29.65 19.23
C SER A 90 -35.05 -29.15 17.91
N THR A 91 -35.38 -29.81 16.79
CA THR A 91 -34.94 -29.36 15.46
C THR A 91 -35.45 -27.95 15.15
N VAL A 92 -36.75 -27.71 15.28
CA VAL A 92 -37.33 -26.38 14.98
C VAL A 92 -36.83 -25.31 15.94
N VAL A 93 -36.77 -25.62 17.24
CA VAL A 93 -36.38 -24.66 18.28
C VAL A 93 -34.90 -24.32 18.18
N ILE A 94 -34.00 -25.30 18.01
CA ILE A 94 -32.57 -25.07 17.83
C ILE A 94 -32.34 -24.23 16.58
N THR A 95 -32.88 -24.67 15.44
CA THR A 95 -32.63 -23.98 14.16
C THR A 95 -33.13 -22.54 14.17
N LEU A 96 -34.36 -22.28 14.65
CA LEU A 96 -34.90 -20.92 14.63
C LEU A 96 -34.31 -20.03 15.73
N TRP A 97 -34.32 -20.52 16.98
CA TRP A 97 -34.02 -19.69 18.16
C TRP A 97 -32.55 -19.75 18.58
N ALA A 98 -31.82 -20.80 18.23
CA ALA A 98 -30.43 -20.99 18.63
C ALA A 98 -29.43 -20.83 17.46
N GLU A 99 -29.88 -20.91 16.21
CA GLU A 99 -28.99 -20.75 15.06
C GLU A 99 -29.34 -19.50 14.26
N ILE A 100 -30.48 -19.46 13.58
CA ILE A 100 -30.79 -18.43 12.58
C ILE A 100 -30.93 -17.04 13.22
N LEU A 101 -31.78 -16.90 14.25
CA LEU A 101 -32.01 -15.60 14.89
C LEU A 101 -30.73 -15.05 15.56
N PRO A 102 -29.99 -15.83 16.38
CA PRO A 102 -28.76 -15.35 16.99
C PRO A 102 -27.69 -14.99 15.95
N GLN A 103 -27.48 -15.82 14.93
CA GLN A 103 -26.51 -15.52 13.87
C GLN A 103 -26.85 -14.22 13.15
N ALA A 104 -28.12 -13.99 12.79
CA ALA A 104 -28.56 -12.76 12.14
C ALA A 104 -28.37 -11.51 13.02
N PHE A 105 -28.56 -11.63 14.34
CA PHE A 105 -28.33 -10.53 15.27
C PHE A 105 -26.83 -10.24 15.47
N PHE A 106 -26.04 -11.30 15.65
CA PHE A 106 -24.61 -11.23 15.90
C PHE A 106 -23.84 -10.75 14.68
N SER A 107 -24.24 -11.11 13.46
CA SER A 107 -23.58 -10.64 12.23
C SER A 107 -23.61 -9.12 12.08
N ARG A 108 -24.71 -8.47 12.51
CA ARG A 108 -24.87 -7.01 12.48
C ARG A 108 -24.06 -6.29 13.56
N HIS A 109 -23.73 -6.98 14.65
CA HIS A 109 -23.00 -6.41 15.79
C HIS A 109 -21.73 -7.22 16.12
N ALA A 110 -21.10 -7.79 15.09
CA ALA A 110 -20.10 -8.84 15.22
C ALA A 110 -18.97 -8.46 16.18
N LEU A 111 -18.34 -7.31 15.97
CA LEU A 111 -17.20 -6.85 16.76
C LEU A 111 -17.57 -6.63 18.24
N ARG A 112 -18.74 -6.02 18.48
CA ARG A 112 -19.23 -5.74 19.84
C ARG A 112 -19.60 -7.01 20.58
N MET A 113 -20.30 -7.94 19.93
CA MET A 113 -20.74 -9.19 20.56
C MET A 113 -19.56 -10.14 20.80
N ALA A 114 -18.65 -10.26 19.82
CA ALA A 114 -17.44 -11.08 19.94
C ALA A 114 -16.51 -10.58 21.06
N SER A 115 -16.34 -9.25 21.19
CA SER A 115 -15.54 -8.68 22.29
C SER A 115 -16.23 -8.82 23.65
N LEU A 116 -17.54 -8.55 23.75
CA LEU A 116 -18.30 -8.68 24.99
C LEU A 116 -18.26 -10.12 25.55
N LEU A 117 -18.40 -11.11 24.67
CA LEU A 117 -18.45 -12.53 25.03
C LEU A 117 -17.07 -13.22 24.97
N ALA A 118 -16.00 -12.50 24.64
CA ALA A 118 -14.64 -13.00 24.63
C ALA A 118 -14.23 -13.71 25.95
N PRO A 119 -14.58 -13.20 27.16
CA PRO A 119 -14.27 -13.90 28.41
C PRO A 119 -14.96 -15.26 28.52
N MET A 120 -16.20 -15.37 28.05
CA MET A 120 -16.95 -16.62 28.04
C MET A 120 -16.32 -17.64 27.09
N VAL A 121 -15.87 -17.20 25.91
CA VAL A 121 -15.13 -18.04 24.97
C VAL A 121 -13.86 -18.57 25.60
N ARG A 122 -13.09 -17.73 26.30
CA ARG A 122 -11.86 -18.15 27.00
C ARG A 122 -12.14 -19.20 28.08
N PHE A 123 -13.25 -19.06 28.81
CA PHE A 123 -13.70 -20.08 29.75
C PHE A 123 -13.94 -21.42 29.05
N TYR A 124 -14.64 -21.43 27.91
CA TYR A 124 -14.84 -22.66 27.14
C TYR A 124 -13.59 -23.20 26.48
N GLN A 125 -12.65 -22.33 26.06
CA GLN A 125 -11.35 -22.75 25.56
C GLN A 125 -10.56 -23.51 26.62
N LEU A 126 -10.66 -23.11 27.90
CA LEU A 126 -10.07 -23.83 29.02
C LEU A 126 -10.81 -25.14 29.32
N LEU A 127 -12.14 -25.10 29.36
CA LEU A 127 -12.98 -26.26 29.67
C LEU A 127 -12.86 -27.37 28.61
N LEU A 128 -12.93 -27.00 27.33
CA LEU A 128 -12.88 -27.91 26.18
C LEU A 128 -11.45 -28.13 25.68
N TRP A 129 -10.44 -27.52 26.32
CA TRP A 129 -9.03 -27.66 25.96
C TRP A 129 -8.59 -29.10 25.65
N PRO A 130 -8.90 -30.14 26.45
CA PRO A 130 -8.40 -31.50 26.20
C PRO A 130 -8.91 -32.11 24.88
N VAL A 131 -10.04 -31.66 24.36
CA VAL A 131 -10.62 -32.17 23.11
C VAL A 131 -10.41 -31.18 21.96
N ALA A 132 -10.62 -29.89 22.22
CA ALA A 132 -10.50 -28.84 21.21
C ALA A 132 -9.06 -28.64 20.73
N ARG A 133 -8.05 -28.74 21.62
CA ARG A 133 -6.65 -28.50 21.22
C ARG A 133 -6.11 -29.57 20.26
N PRO A 134 -6.31 -30.88 20.49
CA PRO A 134 -5.94 -31.91 19.52
C PRO A 134 -6.65 -31.78 18.18
N THR A 135 -7.95 -31.47 18.17
CA THR A 135 -8.70 -31.26 16.93
C THR A 135 -8.19 -30.05 16.15
N ALA A 136 -7.89 -28.94 16.83
CA ALA A 136 -7.30 -27.75 16.20
C ALA A 136 -5.92 -28.05 15.60
N TRP A 137 -5.05 -28.76 16.32
CA TRP A 137 -3.75 -29.17 15.82
C TRP A 137 -3.85 -30.08 14.58
N ALA A 138 -4.82 -30.99 14.55
CA ALA A 138 -5.08 -31.81 13.37
C ALA A 138 -5.52 -30.95 12.17
N LEU A 139 -6.34 -29.92 12.42
CA LEU A 139 -6.79 -28.98 11.39
C LEU A 139 -5.63 -28.12 10.87
N ASP A 140 -4.78 -27.60 11.76
CA ASP A 140 -3.58 -26.84 11.42
C ASP A 140 -2.64 -27.67 10.52
N ARG A 141 -2.48 -28.96 10.82
CA ARG A 141 -1.62 -29.88 10.06
C ARG A 141 -2.16 -30.16 8.66
N TRP A 142 -3.48 -30.20 8.50
CA TRP A 142 -4.14 -30.59 7.25
C TRP A 142 -4.42 -29.40 6.33
N LEU A 143 -4.99 -28.32 6.85
CA LEU A 143 -5.42 -27.15 6.08
C LEU A 143 -4.48 -25.94 6.22
N GLY A 144 -3.61 -25.94 7.23
CA GLY A 144 -2.81 -24.77 7.60
C GLY A 144 -3.57 -23.80 8.51
N THR A 145 -2.87 -22.73 8.91
CA THR A 145 -3.44 -21.67 9.75
C THR A 145 -4.11 -20.61 8.88
N GLU A 146 -5.10 -19.90 9.43
CA GLU A 146 -5.72 -18.75 8.75
C GLU A 146 -4.66 -17.63 8.56
N ALA A 147 -4.17 -17.49 7.33
CA ALA A 147 -3.25 -16.42 6.94
C ALA A 147 -3.99 -15.08 6.82
N ILE A 148 -3.28 -13.98 7.04
CA ILE A 148 -3.80 -12.65 6.69
C ILE A 148 -3.67 -12.53 5.17
N PRO A 149 -4.77 -12.37 4.41
CA PRO A 149 -4.69 -12.17 2.98
C PRO A 149 -4.15 -10.77 2.71
N PHE A 150 -2.85 -10.66 2.40
CA PHE A 150 -2.30 -9.42 1.85
C PHE A 150 -2.70 -9.29 0.39
N PHE A 151 -3.08 -8.08 -0.01
CA PHE A 151 -3.40 -7.79 -1.41
C PHE A 151 -2.13 -7.84 -2.25
N LYS A 152 -2.21 -8.50 -3.41
CA LYS A 152 -1.18 -8.35 -4.45
C LYS A 152 -1.33 -6.97 -5.06
N GLU A 153 -0.26 -6.42 -5.63
CA GLU A 153 -0.26 -5.11 -6.28
C GLU A 153 -1.37 -4.97 -7.33
N ARG A 154 -1.56 -6.00 -8.17
CA ARG A 154 -2.67 -6.07 -9.14
C ARG A 154 -4.06 -5.91 -8.51
N ASP A 155 -4.26 -6.46 -7.31
CA ASP A 155 -5.53 -6.41 -6.60
C ASP A 155 -5.70 -5.05 -5.93
N LEU A 156 -4.60 -4.45 -5.43
CA LEU A 156 -4.57 -3.09 -4.91
C LEU A 156 -4.93 -2.07 -6.02
N HIS A 157 -4.40 -2.26 -7.23
CA HIS A 157 -4.75 -1.47 -8.40
C HIS A 157 -6.26 -1.49 -8.68
N GLN A 158 -6.84 -2.68 -8.67
CA GLN A 158 -8.29 -2.84 -8.88
C GLN A 158 -9.09 -2.22 -7.73
N LEU A 159 -8.63 -2.37 -6.49
CA LEU A 159 -9.28 -1.78 -5.34
C LEU A 159 -9.32 -0.25 -5.42
N ILE A 160 -8.19 0.40 -5.73
CA ILE A 160 -8.13 1.86 -5.92
C ILE A 160 -9.06 2.29 -7.07
N ARG A 161 -9.08 1.53 -8.17
CA ARG A 161 -9.98 1.80 -9.30
C ARG A 161 -11.45 1.72 -8.93
N LEU A 162 -11.86 0.69 -8.18
CA LEU A 162 -13.23 0.55 -7.69
C LEU A 162 -13.63 1.73 -6.79
N HIS A 163 -12.71 2.22 -5.95
CA HIS A 163 -12.97 3.41 -5.14
C HIS A 163 -13.18 4.64 -6.02
N MET A 164 -12.30 4.92 -7.00
CA MET A 164 -12.47 6.06 -7.92
C MET A 164 -13.77 6.06 -8.74
N GLU A 165 -14.31 4.87 -9.03
CA GLU A 165 -15.56 4.69 -9.79
C GLU A 165 -16.81 4.84 -8.90
N SER A 166 -16.67 4.74 -7.58
CA SER A 166 -17.77 4.85 -6.62
C SER A 166 -17.97 6.29 -6.13
N THR A 167 -19.23 6.73 -6.03
CA THR A 167 -19.60 8.10 -5.64
C THR A 167 -19.52 8.34 -4.11
N GLU A 168 -19.31 7.29 -3.32
CA GLU A 168 -19.40 7.31 -1.84
C GLU A 168 -18.05 7.12 -1.13
N THR A 169 -16.92 7.14 -1.85
CA THR A 169 -15.61 6.93 -1.23
C THR A 169 -14.85 8.23 -0.97
N GLU A 170 -13.94 8.19 0.01
CA GLU A 170 -13.09 9.32 0.40
C GLU A 170 -11.96 9.60 -0.61
N ILE A 171 -11.67 8.65 -1.51
CA ILE A 171 -10.60 8.79 -2.52
C ILE A 171 -11.17 9.49 -3.75
N ASP A 172 -10.80 10.75 -3.95
CA ASP A 172 -11.18 11.46 -5.17
C ASP A 172 -10.46 10.87 -6.39
N ARG A 173 -11.02 11.06 -7.58
CA ARG A 173 -10.46 10.57 -8.85
C ARG A 173 -9.04 11.05 -9.10
N VAL A 174 -8.72 12.25 -8.62
CA VAL A 174 -7.38 12.84 -8.71
C VAL A 174 -6.39 12.04 -7.85
N GLU A 175 -6.73 11.81 -6.59
CA GLU A 175 -5.89 11.08 -5.63
C GLU A 175 -5.67 9.63 -6.06
N GLY A 176 -6.75 8.95 -6.47
CA GLY A 176 -6.68 7.58 -6.94
C GLY A 176 -5.82 7.45 -8.20
N ARG A 177 -5.93 8.38 -9.16
CA ARG A 177 -5.10 8.36 -10.37
C ARG A 177 -3.62 8.65 -10.06
N GLY A 178 -3.34 9.55 -9.12
CA GLY A 178 -1.98 9.83 -8.67
C GLY A 178 -1.33 8.61 -8.03
N ALA A 179 -2.05 7.95 -7.11
CA ALA A 179 -1.59 6.72 -6.47
C ALA A 179 -1.31 5.61 -7.49
N MET A 180 -2.19 5.43 -8.48
CA MET A 180 -1.99 4.45 -9.56
C MET A 180 -0.74 4.75 -10.40
N ASN A 181 -0.51 6.02 -10.77
CA ASN A 181 0.68 6.40 -11.53
C ASN A 181 1.96 6.12 -10.72
N PHE A 182 1.94 6.35 -9.40
CA PHE A 182 3.05 6.02 -8.51
C PHE A 182 3.34 4.52 -8.46
N LEU A 183 2.30 3.69 -8.31
CA LEU A 183 2.48 2.23 -8.27
C LEU A 183 3.06 1.70 -9.59
N THR A 184 2.67 2.28 -10.74
CA THR A 184 3.20 1.87 -12.05
C THR A 184 4.63 2.34 -12.35
N LEU A 185 5.27 3.18 -11.52
CA LEU A 185 6.62 3.69 -11.80
C LEU A 185 7.66 2.58 -11.92
N ASP A 186 7.46 1.49 -11.16
CA ASP A 186 8.35 0.32 -11.15
C ASP A 186 8.21 -0.53 -12.43
N ASP A 187 7.18 -0.28 -13.24
CA ASP A 187 6.95 -0.96 -14.52
C ASP A 187 7.36 -0.12 -15.75
N VAL A 188 7.71 1.16 -15.56
CA VAL A 188 8.05 2.06 -16.68
C VAL A 188 9.54 2.02 -16.96
N PRO A 189 9.99 1.53 -18.13
CA PRO A 189 11.39 1.58 -18.49
C PRO A 189 11.83 3.03 -18.76
N LEU A 190 12.97 3.42 -18.21
CA LEU A 190 13.53 4.77 -18.33
C LEU A 190 13.65 5.23 -19.79
N GLY A 191 13.97 4.33 -20.72
CA GLY A 191 14.09 4.64 -22.15
C GLY A 191 12.82 5.13 -22.84
N ARG A 192 11.64 5.01 -22.20
CA ARG A 192 10.37 5.51 -22.74
C ARG A 192 9.98 6.89 -22.23
N GLU A 193 10.62 7.37 -21.19
CA GLU A 193 10.32 8.67 -20.58
C GLU A 193 11.46 9.66 -20.84
N GLY A 194 11.22 10.93 -20.48
CA GLY A 194 12.16 12.03 -20.65
C GLY A 194 12.39 12.47 -22.10
N GLU A 195 13.13 13.57 -22.20
CA GLU A 195 13.39 14.23 -23.47
C GLU A 195 14.62 13.63 -24.16
N ARG A 196 14.57 13.54 -25.49
CA ARG A 196 15.74 13.15 -26.28
C ARG A 196 16.80 14.25 -26.19
N LEU A 197 18.02 13.86 -25.88
CA LEU A 197 19.13 14.80 -25.78
C LEU A 197 19.54 15.28 -27.16
N ASP A 198 19.60 16.58 -27.34
CA ASP A 198 20.03 17.21 -28.59
C ASP A 198 21.56 17.07 -28.74
N PRO A 199 22.10 16.55 -29.86
CA PRO A 199 23.54 16.42 -30.05
C PRO A 199 24.30 17.74 -29.90
N ASP A 200 23.70 18.87 -30.28
CA ASP A 200 24.30 20.20 -30.17
C ASP A 200 24.31 20.73 -28.73
N SER A 201 23.59 20.06 -27.82
CA SER A 201 23.59 20.36 -26.37
C SER A 201 24.68 19.61 -25.60
N ILE A 202 25.51 18.80 -26.28
CA ILE A 202 26.61 18.04 -25.68
C ILE A 202 27.91 18.85 -25.81
N LEU A 203 28.49 19.23 -24.68
CA LEU A 203 29.69 20.06 -24.60
C LEU A 203 30.87 19.27 -24.04
N VAL A 204 31.97 19.20 -24.78
CA VAL A 204 33.22 18.62 -24.28
C VAL A 204 33.99 19.70 -23.53
N LEU A 205 34.35 19.42 -22.26
CA LEU A 205 35.23 20.27 -21.44
C LEU A 205 36.36 19.42 -20.82
N PRO A 206 37.55 19.99 -20.62
CA PRO A 206 38.59 19.34 -19.84
C PRO A 206 38.20 19.29 -18.35
N PHE A 207 38.59 18.23 -17.65
CA PHE A 207 38.32 18.05 -16.22
C PHE A 207 39.61 17.84 -15.45
N HIS A 208 39.67 18.39 -14.23
CA HIS A 208 40.68 18.05 -13.25
C HIS A 208 40.02 17.31 -12.08
N GLY A 209 40.18 15.99 -12.06
CA GLY A 209 39.42 15.13 -11.13
C GLY A 209 37.92 15.20 -11.43
N ALA A 210 37.12 15.62 -10.45
CA ALA A 210 35.67 15.79 -10.60
C ALA A 210 35.26 17.18 -11.10
N MET A 211 36.19 18.14 -11.19
CA MET A 211 35.88 19.54 -11.48
C MET A 211 36.09 19.86 -12.95
N PRO A 212 35.10 20.46 -13.65
CA PRO A 212 35.27 20.94 -15.00
C PRO A 212 36.18 22.17 -15.01
N ILE A 213 36.99 22.29 -16.06
CA ILE A 213 37.75 23.49 -16.35
C ILE A 213 36.97 24.25 -17.43
N PHE A 214 36.26 25.29 -17.00
CA PHE A 214 35.59 26.21 -17.91
C PHE A 214 36.63 27.07 -18.65
N PRO A 215 36.39 27.39 -19.93
CA PRO A 215 37.20 28.40 -20.62
C PRO A 215 37.05 29.77 -19.97
N ASP A 216 37.90 30.73 -20.34
CA ASP A 216 37.72 32.12 -19.91
C ASP A 216 36.45 32.69 -20.57
N ILE A 217 35.36 32.78 -19.79
CA ILE A 217 34.04 33.20 -20.27
C ILE A 217 33.96 34.72 -20.24
N GLN A 218 33.94 35.33 -21.42
CA GLN A 218 33.64 36.75 -21.53
C GLN A 218 32.14 36.97 -21.33
N ARG A 219 31.77 37.93 -20.49
CA ARG A 219 30.37 38.25 -20.15
C ARG A 219 29.67 39.04 -21.26
N THR A 220 29.78 38.56 -22.49
CA THR A 220 29.26 39.22 -23.69
C THR A 220 28.57 38.21 -24.59
N ARG A 221 27.66 38.69 -25.44
CA ARG A 221 26.94 37.84 -26.41
C ARG A 221 27.84 37.23 -27.50
N HIS A 222 29.08 37.71 -27.61
CA HIS A 222 30.04 37.25 -28.60
C HIS A 222 30.97 36.16 -28.06
N ASP A 223 30.86 35.83 -26.77
CA ASP A 223 31.68 34.80 -26.16
C ASP A 223 31.47 33.44 -26.82
N ALA A 224 32.57 32.75 -27.07
CA ALA A 224 32.57 31.50 -27.81
C ALA A 224 31.85 30.38 -27.03
N PHE A 225 32.02 30.32 -25.70
CA PHE A 225 31.38 29.31 -24.87
C PHE A 225 29.90 29.59 -24.69
N LEU A 226 29.50 30.83 -24.40
CA LEU A 226 28.09 31.20 -24.27
C LEU A 226 27.32 30.97 -25.57
N ARG A 227 27.92 31.30 -26.72
CA ARG A 227 27.31 31.01 -28.02
C ARG A 227 27.16 29.51 -28.25
N ARG A 228 28.18 28.71 -27.93
CA ARG A 228 28.11 27.23 -28.04
C ARG A 228 27.01 26.64 -27.17
N LEU A 229 26.89 27.10 -25.92
CA LEU A 229 25.83 26.67 -25.01
C LEU A 229 24.44 27.00 -25.56
N GLN A 230 24.28 28.17 -26.20
CA GLN A 230 23.03 28.62 -26.77
C GLN A 230 22.63 27.90 -28.07
N VAL A 231 23.56 27.28 -28.83
CA VAL A 231 23.29 26.75 -30.19
C VAL A 231 22.09 25.80 -30.22
N SER A 232 22.01 24.88 -29.26
CA SER A 232 20.92 23.90 -29.20
C SER A 232 19.54 24.50 -28.91
N GLY A 233 19.49 25.70 -28.32
CA GLY A 233 18.27 26.33 -27.82
C GLY A 233 17.58 25.54 -26.69
N ARG A 234 18.23 24.51 -26.14
CA ARG A 234 17.69 23.71 -25.04
C ARG A 234 18.00 24.35 -23.70
N SER A 235 17.09 24.20 -22.75
CA SER A 235 17.27 24.68 -21.37
C SER A 235 18.33 23.90 -20.59
N ARG A 236 18.75 22.74 -21.10
CA ARG A 236 19.74 21.85 -20.48
C ARG A 236 20.83 21.49 -21.49
N ALA A 237 22.08 21.51 -21.04
CA ALA A 237 23.23 21.03 -21.81
C ALA A 237 24.03 20.02 -20.99
N VAL A 238 24.56 18.98 -21.63
CA VAL A 238 25.34 17.93 -20.96
C VAL A 238 26.82 18.18 -21.21
N VAL A 239 27.61 18.20 -20.14
CA VAL A 239 29.06 18.30 -20.21
C VAL A 239 29.66 16.92 -20.10
N VAL A 240 30.49 16.57 -21.09
CA VAL A 240 31.27 15.33 -21.15
C VAL A 240 32.75 15.62 -20.99
N ASP A 241 33.49 14.66 -20.42
CA ASP A 241 34.95 14.70 -20.39
C ASP A 241 35.56 14.32 -21.76
N GLU A 242 36.89 14.35 -21.85
CA GLU A 242 37.63 14.03 -23.08
C GLU A 242 37.41 12.58 -23.57
N ALA A 243 36.98 11.68 -22.69
CA ALA A 243 36.61 10.30 -23.04
C ALA A 243 35.15 10.19 -23.52
N GLY A 244 34.39 11.29 -23.53
CA GLY A 244 32.98 11.31 -23.90
C GLY A 244 32.05 10.83 -22.78
N GLU A 245 32.55 10.78 -21.54
CA GLU A 245 31.77 10.36 -20.37
C GLU A 245 31.04 11.57 -19.76
N PRO A 246 29.70 11.50 -19.55
CA PRO A 246 28.95 12.61 -19.01
C PRO A 246 29.25 12.81 -17.53
N ARG A 247 29.55 14.06 -17.15
CA ARG A 247 29.93 14.42 -15.78
C ARG A 247 28.99 15.43 -15.15
N LEU A 248 28.46 16.36 -15.94
CA LEU A 248 27.63 17.45 -15.43
C LEU A 248 26.50 17.79 -16.42
N VAL A 249 25.45 18.39 -15.90
CA VAL A 249 24.37 19.01 -16.67
C VAL A 249 24.30 20.48 -16.31
N ILE A 250 24.38 21.36 -17.30
CA ILE A 250 24.23 22.81 -17.14
C ILE A 250 22.76 23.18 -17.33
N ASP A 251 22.19 23.96 -16.41
CA ASP A 251 20.97 24.74 -16.68
C ASP A 251 21.35 25.92 -17.59
N ALA A 252 21.17 25.74 -18.89
CA ALA A 252 21.63 26.68 -19.91
C ALA A 252 20.95 28.05 -19.77
N ASP A 253 19.66 28.07 -19.43
CA ASP A 253 18.90 29.30 -19.30
C ASP A 253 19.37 30.11 -18.08
N ALA A 254 19.53 29.47 -16.93
CA ALA A 254 20.04 30.12 -15.73
C ALA A 254 21.51 30.55 -15.90
N PHE A 255 22.33 29.70 -16.50
CA PHE A 255 23.74 29.98 -16.79
C PHE A 255 23.90 31.20 -17.70
N LEU A 256 23.22 31.23 -18.84
CA LEU A 256 23.29 32.35 -19.80
C LEU A 256 22.76 33.65 -19.19
N ARG A 257 21.65 33.56 -18.44
CA ARG A 257 21.07 34.72 -17.74
C ARG A 257 22.06 35.30 -16.73
N ALA A 258 22.70 34.46 -15.92
CA ALA A 258 23.68 34.92 -14.94
C ALA A 258 24.95 35.47 -15.60
N ALA A 259 25.48 34.77 -16.59
CA ALA A 259 26.69 35.17 -17.32
C ALA A 259 26.54 36.56 -17.94
N LEU A 260 25.38 36.86 -18.55
CA LEU A 260 25.16 38.11 -19.28
C LEU A 260 24.65 39.27 -18.41
N PHE A 261 23.94 38.99 -17.31
CA PHE A 261 23.18 40.03 -16.60
C PHE A 261 23.48 40.16 -15.10
N ASP A 262 24.17 39.23 -14.44
CA ASP A 262 24.37 39.29 -12.99
C ASP A 262 25.43 40.34 -12.56
N PRO A 263 25.07 41.42 -11.86
CA PRO A 263 26.04 42.44 -11.47
C PRO A 263 27.04 41.97 -10.40
N ASN A 264 26.73 40.91 -9.62
CA ASN A 264 27.47 40.56 -8.40
C ASN A 264 28.55 39.49 -8.60
N GLY A 265 28.77 39.06 -9.84
CA GLY A 265 29.71 37.99 -10.18
C GLY A 265 29.01 36.83 -10.87
N PHE A 266 29.79 35.89 -11.38
CA PHE A 266 29.29 34.75 -12.12
C PHE A 266 30.18 33.54 -11.83
N THR A 267 29.60 32.52 -11.21
CA THR A 267 30.28 31.25 -10.92
C THR A 267 29.62 30.15 -11.77
N PRO A 268 30.30 29.66 -12.83
CA PRO A 268 29.74 28.65 -13.73
C PRO A 268 29.18 27.39 -13.04
N LEU A 269 29.88 26.92 -12.01
CA LEU A 269 29.55 25.70 -11.27
C LEU A 269 28.21 25.77 -10.53
N ALA A 270 27.78 26.96 -10.12
CA ALA A 270 26.52 27.16 -9.39
C ALA A 270 25.27 26.85 -10.24
N TYR A 271 25.44 26.69 -11.55
CA TYR A 271 24.37 26.37 -12.52
C TYR A 271 24.58 24.98 -13.14
N CYS A 272 25.42 24.16 -12.52
CA CYS A 272 25.70 22.79 -12.92
C CYS A 272 25.07 21.82 -11.92
N HIS A 273 24.63 20.67 -12.42
CA HIS A 273 24.05 19.58 -11.66
C HIS A 273 24.83 18.31 -11.94
N VAL A 274 24.97 17.43 -10.94
CA VAL A 274 25.58 16.11 -11.12
C VAL A 274 24.48 15.14 -11.51
N PRO A 275 24.48 14.59 -12.74
CA PRO A 275 23.44 13.69 -13.16
C PRO A 275 23.64 12.29 -12.58
N ILE A 276 22.53 11.60 -12.34
CA ILE A 276 22.51 10.16 -12.19
C ILE A 276 22.62 9.55 -13.58
N VAL A 277 23.79 9.00 -13.90
CA VAL A 277 24.04 8.40 -15.22
C VAL A 277 23.56 6.95 -15.23
N VAL A 278 22.63 6.66 -16.13
CA VAL A 278 22.08 5.32 -16.37
C VAL A 278 22.45 4.89 -17.78
N ARG A 279 22.90 3.65 -17.96
CA ARG A 279 23.24 3.11 -19.30
C ARG A 279 22.27 2.07 -19.82
N ASP A 280 21.48 1.48 -18.92
CA ASP A 280 20.48 0.49 -19.28
C ASP A 280 19.11 1.18 -19.48
N PRO A 281 18.56 1.22 -20.71
CA PRO A 281 17.27 1.83 -20.96
C PRO A 281 16.08 1.03 -20.39
N SER A 282 16.31 -0.23 -20.01
CA SER A 282 15.27 -1.12 -19.47
C SER A 282 15.07 -0.99 -17.97
N ILE A 283 15.95 -0.27 -17.26
CA ILE A 283 15.78 -0.05 -15.82
C ILE A 283 14.45 0.65 -15.54
N PRO A 284 13.69 0.20 -14.53
CA PRO A 284 12.49 0.88 -14.08
C PRO A 284 12.76 2.32 -13.64
N LEU A 285 11.82 3.21 -13.92
CA LEU A 285 11.90 4.60 -13.49
C LEU A 285 11.90 4.70 -11.96
N GLY A 286 11.09 3.90 -11.26
CA GLY A 286 11.05 3.88 -9.79
C GLY A 286 12.41 3.58 -9.13
N ASP A 287 13.19 2.65 -9.69
CA ASP A 287 14.53 2.28 -9.20
C ASP A 287 15.56 3.41 -9.30
N VAL A 288 15.32 4.37 -10.21
CA VAL A 288 16.22 5.50 -10.46
C VAL A 288 15.74 6.75 -9.72
N VAL A 289 14.44 7.02 -9.71
CA VAL A 289 13.84 8.16 -8.99
C VAL A 289 14.12 8.09 -7.49
N GLY A 290 14.15 6.88 -6.91
CA GLY A 290 14.53 6.69 -5.51
C GLY A 290 15.97 7.13 -5.16
N ARG A 291 16.81 7.41 -6.17
CA ARG A 291 18.18 7.91 -6.00
C ARG A 291 18.27 9.43 -6.03
N PHE A 292 17.19 10.15 -6.35
CA PHE A 292 17.19 11.61 -6.26
C PHE A 292 17.55 12.06 -4.85
N ARG A 293 18.57 12.91 -4.73
CA ARG A 293 18.99 13.51 -3.45
C ARG A 293 18.55 14.96 -3.41
N VAL A 294 17.45 15.24 -2.72
CA VAL A 294 16.96 16.59 -2.49
C VAL A 294 17.55 17.12 -1.19
N HIS A 295 18.51 18.04 -1.26
CA HIS A 295 18.94 18.82 -0.11
C HIS A 295 18.13 20.12 -0.06
N ALA A 296 17.43 20.40 1.04
CA ALA A 296 16.79 21.68 1.25
C ALA A 296 17.88 22.73 1.59
N SER A 297 18.43 23.39 0.58
CA SER A 297 19.59 24.27 0.78
C SER A 297 19.19 25.70 1.12
N HIS A 298 19.43 26.08 2.37
CA HIS A 298 19.61 27.47 2.78
C HIS A 298 20.93 28.02 2.22
N ARG A 299 20.91 29.33 1.94
CA ARG A 299 21.98 30.23 1.46
C ARG A 299 23.42 29.82 1.83
N GLN A 300 24.27 29.70 0.80
CA GLN A 300 25.73 29.54 0.81
C GLN A 300 26.23 28.12 1.09
N ASP A 301 26.20 27.26 0.06
CA ASP A 301 27.25 26.29 -0.23
C ASP A 301 27.05 25.79 -1.68
N ASP A 302 28.14 25.56 -2.41
CA ASP A 302 28.14 25.00 -3.78
C ASP A 302 27.67 23.53 -3.73
N VAL A 303 26.35 23.32 -3.64
CA VAL A 303 25.75 21.98 -3.63
C VAL A 303 25.31 21.63 -5.06
N LEU A 304 26.02 20.66 -5.65
CA LEU A 304 25.59 19.97 -6.86
C LEU A 304 24.44 19.02 -6.48
N ASP A 305 23.22 19.33 -6.90
CA ASP A 305 22.05 18.46 -6.65
C ASP A 305 22.00 17.31 -7.67
N GLU A 306 21.68 16.10 -7.18
CA GLU A 306 21.37 14.92 -8.00
C GLU A 306 19.86 14.92 -8.33
N ASP A 307 19.41 15.87 -9.14
CA ASP A 307 18.01 16.08 -9.54
C ASP A 307 17.74 15.78 -11.03
N VAL A 308 18.76 15.28 -11.74
CA VAL A 308 18.70 14.95 -13.17
C VAL A 308 19.14 13.50 -13.40
N ILE A 309 18.37 12.78 -14.18
CA ILE A 309 18.74 11.45 -14.69
C ILE A 309 19.17 11.61 -16.14
N LEU A 310 20.33 11.04 -16.47
CA LEU A 310 20.84 10.99 -17.83
C LEU A 310 20.90 9.54 -18.29
N LEU A 311 20.04 9.17 -19.24
CA LEU A 311 20.18 7.92 -19.97
C LEU A 311 21.25 8.08 -21.04
N TRP A 312 22.42 7.49 -20.80
CA TRP A 312 23.58 7.51 -21.68
C TRP A 312 23.71 6.18 -22.43
N ALA A 313 22.73 5.90 -23.28
CA ALA A 313 22.67 4.73 -24.16
C ALA A 313 22.76 5.16 -25.64
N GLU A 314 22.38 4.26 -26.57
CA GLU A 314 22.28 4.57 -28.00
C GLU A 314 21.34 5.76 -28.25
N GLU A 315 20.11 5.70 -27.71
CA GLU A 315 19.26 6.88 -27.56
C GLU A 315 19.57 7.60 -26.24
N LYS A 316 20.19 8.77 -26.34
CA LYS A 316 20.48 9.62 -25.18
C LYS A 316 19.23 10.38 -24.75
N ARG A 317 18.90 10.32 -23.46
CA ARG A 317 17.74 11.03 -22.90
C ARG A 317 18.09 11.69 -21.59
N ILE A 318 17.39 12.79 -21.31
CA ILE A 318 17.48 13.52 -20.05
C ILE A 318 16.10 13.51 -19.39
N LEU A 319 16.07 13.19 -18.10
CA LEU A 319 14.90 13.26 -17.23
C LEU A 319 15.19 14.22 -16.09
N THR A 320 14.22 15.06 -15.78
CA THR A 320 14.24 15.99 -14.67
C THR A 320 13.15 15.64 -13.66
N GLY A 321 13.22 16.21 -12.45
CA GLY A 321 12.14 16.11 -11.47
C GLY A 321 10.77 16.56 -12.02
N SER A 322 10.74 17.54 -12.92
CA SER A 322 9.52 17.98 -13.60
C SER A 322 8.93 16.93 -14.53
N ASP A 323 9.75 16.12 -15.20
CA ASP A 323 9.28 15.03 -16.06
C ASP A 323 8.64 13.91 -15.24
N VAL A 324 9.26 13.56 -14.12
CA VAL A 324 8.73 12.58 -13.16
C VAL A 324 7.41 13.08 -12.58
N LEU A 325 7.34 14.35 -12.17
CA LEU A 325 6.09 14.96 -11.70
C LEU A 325 5.02 15.00 -12.80
N GLY A 326 5.41 15.34 -14.03
CA GLY A 326 4.52 15.36 -15.19
C GLY A 326 3.94 13.97 -15.49
N TYR A 327 4.75 12.92 -15.34
CA TYR A 327 4.29 11.54 -15.42
C TYR A 327 3.26 11.22 -14.32
N LEU A 328 3.57 11.56 -13.07
CA LEU A 328 2.68 11.32 -11.93
C LEU A 328 1.34 12.07 -12.03
N LEU A 329 1.34 13.24 -12.66
CA LEU A 329 0.14 14.04 -12.90
C LEU A 329 -0.57 13.72 -14.22
N ARG A 330 -0.05 12.77 -15.00
CA ARG A 330 -0.61 12.38 -16.30
C ARG A 330 -2.06 11.89 -16.12
N GLY A 331 -2.97 12.51 -16.88
CA GLY A 331 -4.41 12.22 -16.79
C GLY A 331 -5.13 12.82 -15.58
N ILE A 332 -4.42 13.55 -14.71
CA ILE A 332 -4.98 14.39 -13.64
C ILE A 332 -5.05 15.84 -14.10
N ALA A 333 -3.92 16.38 -14.55
CA ALA A 333 -3.86 17.71 -15.12
C ALA A 333 -4.56 17.71 -16.48
N ARG A 334 -5.48 18.67 -16.69
CA ARG A 334 -6.00 18.95 -18.03
C ARG A 334 -4.85 19.55 -18.83
N ASN A 335 -4.39 18.86 -19.86
CA ASN A 335 -3.50 19.46 -20.84
C ASN A 335 -4.22 20.70 -21.40
N ALA A 336 -3.71 21.89 -21.09
CA ALA A 336 -4.00 23.05 -21.89
C ALA A 336 -3.32 22.77 -23.24
N THR A 337 -4.09 22.24 -24.19
CA THR A 337 -3.65 22.28 -25.59
C THR A 337 -3.45 23.76 -25.91
N LEU A 338 -2.17 24.17 -26.02
CA LEU A 338 -1.78 25.44 -26.60
C LEU A 338 -2.35 25.46 -28.01
N SER A 339 -3.55 26.03 -28.12
CA SER A 339 -4.17 26.41 -29.38
C SER A 339 -3.57 27.77 -29.72
N GLY A 340 -2.50 27.73 -30.50
CA GLY A 340 -1.81 28.88 -31.07
C GLY A 340 -1.46 28.59 -32.50
#